data_AF-A0A3M7LYM9-F1
#
_entry.id   AF-A0A3M7LYM9-F1
#
_cell.length_a   1.000
_cell.length_b   1.000
_cell.length_c   1.000
_cell.angle_alpha   90.00
_cell.angle_beta   90.00
_cell.angle_gamma   90.00
#
_symmetry.space_group_name_H-M   'P 1'
#
loop_
_entity.id
_entity.type
_entity.pdbx_description
1 polymer ?
#
loop_
_entity_poly.entity_id
_entity_poly.type
_entity_poly.pdbx_seq_one_letter_code
_entity_poly.pdbx_strand_id
1 'polypeptide(L)'
;MASNQILDTHIHLWPSTATSSSNHSWMTPGNPLAKRHGISDYLAITSPPPQGFVYVETDRRLPSPEPSISDSANDTEIRKELESWAKEPLDELRFLRRMAEGTPEDGDGFTGQEDGRRMLGCVIYAPFHFAPRVFGVYMTVAKEVAGEALWSKVVGFRYLLQGKGEGAVGKMLQERGEWWTSNLCALKALEGTSEAWCFDVGVDTHRDGVEPMEAVAGLVKRVRQYEEREDPSGKRVKFVLSKSSHLHEKNGKRAKLMLAMKDHLAKPPLSTPQHQPNPRWLSALSALSSDENIYMKLSGALNEFDKEPTPKEIPALLTALTPYFEHAFHCFPHRVMFGSDWPVCNVGGPAGEEGNWRLWKGVVEAWMEKKGLGEREREQVWCGAGAKAYGLKGLFKG
;
A
#
# COMPACT_ATOMS: atom_id res chain seq x y z
N MET A 1 -16.74 20.84 13.18
CA MET A 1 -17.57 19.64 12.98
C MET A 1 -17.12 18.92 11.71
N ALA A 2 -15.91 18.33 11.73
CA ALA A 2 -15.27 17.72 10.55
C ALA A 2 -14.97 16.22 10.73
N SER A 3 -15.41 15.60 11.83
CA SER A 3 -14.93 14.28 12.28
C SER A 3 -15.56 13.05 11.59
N ASN A 4 -16.49 13.22 10.66
CA ASN A 4 -17.27 12.10 10.10
C ASN A 4 -16.88 11.68 8.66
N GLN A 5 -15.94 12.37 8.01
CA GLN A 5 -15.54 12.06 6.63
C GLN A 5 -14.08 11.60 6.57
N ILE A 6 -13.81 10.43 7.15
CA ILE A 6 -12.51 9.76 7.00
C ILE A 6 -12.62 8.75 5.87
N LEU A 7 -11.69 8.82 4.92
CA LEU A 7 -11.36 7.75 3.99
C LEU A 7 -10.09 7.08 4.50
N ASP A 8 -10.19 5.83 4.93
CA ASP A 8 -8.99 5.07 5.31
C ASP A 8 -8.33 4.53 4.04
N THR A 9 -7.32 5.24 3.53
CA THR A 9 -6.72 4.93 2.21
C THR A 9 -5.81 3.71 2.20
N HIS A 10 -5.63 3.04 3.34
CA HIS A 10 -4.71 1.93 3.45
C HIS A 10 -5.16 0.97 4.55
N ILE A 11 -5.91 -0.05 4.15
CA ILE A 11 -6.19 -1.21 5.00
C ILE A 11 -5.88 -2.50 4.26
N HIS A 12 -5.72 -3.56 5.03
CA HIS A 12 -5.53 -4.92 4.56
C HIS A 12 -6.63 -5.82 5.16
N LEU A 13 -7.13 -6.75 4.36
CA LEU A 13 -8.16 -7.72 4.77
C LEU A 13 -7.77 -9.10 4.24
N TRP A 14 -8.07 -10.14 5.01
CA TRP A 14 -7.92 -11.53 4.57
C TRP A 14 -8.85 -12.47 5.34
N PRO A 15 -9.40 -13.50 4.65
CA PRO A 15 -10.30 -14.48 5.24
C PRO A 15 -9.55 -15.46 6.15
N SER A 16 -10.29 -16.23 6.96
CA SER A 16 -9.70 -17.29 7.81
C SER A 16 -9.02 -18.42 7.02
N THR A 17 -9.29 -18.52 5.72
CA THR A 17 -8.65 -19.49 4.81
C THR A 17 -7.27 -19.03 4.32
N ALA A 18 -6.87 -17.80 4.67
CA ALA A 18 -5.65 -17.14 4.19
C ALA A 18 -4.79 -16.64 5.38
N THR A 19 -4.59 -17.49 6.39
CA THR A 19 -3.92 -17.11 7.64
C THR A 19 -2.66 -17.92 7.93
N SER A 20 -1.94 -18.35 6.90
CA SER A 20 -0.78 -19.23 7.05
C SER A 20 0.33 -18.93 6.06
N SER A 21 1.52 -19.49 6.32
CA SER A 21 2.71 -19.31 5.48
C SER A 21 2.57 -19.87 4.05
N SER A 22 1.60 -20.76 3.80
CA SER A 22 1.31 -21.23 2.45
C SER A 22 0.54 -20.19 1.61
N ASN A 23 -0.14 -19.26 2.28
CA ASN A 23 -0.95 -18.23 1.64
C ASN A 23 -0.25 -16.86 1.64
N HIS A 24 0.53 -16.59 2.68
CA HIS A 24 1.32 -15.38 2.87
C HIS A 24 2.69 -15.77 3.43
N SER A 25 3.77 -15.59 2.67
CA SER A 25 5.11 -16.02 3.12
C SER A 25 5.54 -15.43 4.47
N TRP A 26 5.01 -14.24 4.81
CA TRP A 26 5.29 -13.52 6.05
C TRP A 26 4.43 -13.96 7.26
N MET A 27 3.37 -14.76 7.07
CA MET A 27 2.55 -15.31 8.15
C MET A 27 3.16 -16.59 8.72
N THR A 28 4.29 -16.46 9.41
CA THR A 28 4.96 -17.57 10.09
C THR A 28 4.25 -17.96 11.41
N PRO A 29 4.49 -19.18 11.94
CA PRO A 29 3.90 -19.60 13.22
C PRO A 29 4.15 -18.60 14.35
N GLY A 30 3.09 -18.20 15.05
CA GLY A 30 3.15 -17.21 16.13
C GLY A 30 3.02 -15.74 15.68
N ASN A 31 2.86 -15.48 14.37
CA ASN A 31 2.50 -14.15 13.89
C ASN A 31 1.09 -13.78 14.40
N PRO A 32 0.90 -12.67 15.14
CA PRO A 32 -0.41 -12.31 15.69
C PRO A 32 -1.44 -11.91 14.63
N LEU A 33 -0.99 -11.62 13.40
CA LEU A 33 -1.84 -11.35 12.24
C LEU A 33 -2.33 -12.64 11.56
N ALA A 34 -1.84 -13.83 11.95
CA ALA A 34 -2.23 -15.12 11.38
C ALA A 34 -3.62 -15.60 11.87
N LYS A 35 -4.61 -14.74 11.68
CA LYS A 35 -6.04 -14.96 11.95
C LYS A 35 -6.87 -14.10 10.99
N ARG A 36 -8.18 -14.34 10.92
CA ARG A 36 -9.07 -13.55 10.05
C ARG A 36 -9.01 -12.07 10.41
N HIS A 37 -8.95 -11.22 9.39
CA HIS A 37 -9.19 -9.79 9.50
C HIS A 37 -10.15 -9.35 8.39
N GLY A 38 -11.45 -9.30 8.72
CA GLY A 38 -12.52 -8.89 7.80
C GLY A 38 -13.08 -7.50 8.10
N ILE A 39 -14.07 -7.07 7.31
CA ILE A 39 -14.75 -5.77 7.49
C ILE A 39 -15.42 -5.69 8.87
N SER A 40 -16.05 -6.77 9.33
CA SER A 40 -16.70 -6.79 10.65
C SER A 40 -15.70 -6.52 11.78
N ASP A 41 -14.48 -7.07 11.65
CA ASP A 41 -13.41 -6.89 12.63
C ASP A 41 -12.88 -5.46 12.60
N TYR A 42 -12.75 -4.87 11.41
CA TYR A 42 -12.37 -3.47 11.22
C TYR A 42 -13.44 -2.49 11.76
N LEU A 43 -14.71 -2.76 11.52
CA LEU A 43 -15.80 -1.91 12.01
C LEU A 43 -15.94 -1.97 13.54
N ALA A 44 -15.62 -3.09 14.17
CA ALA A 44 -15.65 -3.22 15.63
C ALA A 44 -14.65 -2.30 16.34
N ILE A 45 -13.53 -1.95 15.68
CA ILE A 45 -12.46 -1.14 16.27
C ILE A 45 -12.50 0.34 15.84
N THR A 46 -13.37 0.69 14.90
CA THR A 46 -13.50 2.06 14.38
C THR A 46 -14.76 2.74 14.91
N SER A 47 -14.58 3.83 15.67
CA SER A 47 -15.70 4.61 16.24
C SER A 47 -15.41 6.11 16.27
N PRO A 48 -16.19 6.96 15.54
CA PRO A 48 -17.13 6.54 14.49
C PRO A 48 -16.39 5.81 13.35
N PRO A 49 -17.07 4.90 12.62
CA PRO A 49 -16.44 4.22 11.51
C PRO A 49 -16.13 5.20 10.36
N PRO A 50 -15.02 5.02 9.63
CA PRO A 50 -14.77 5.75 8.39
C PRO A 50 -15.92 5.62 7.40
N GLN A 51 -16.03 6.62 6.51
CA GLN A 51 -17.01 6.62 5.42
C GLN A 51 -16.78 5.43 4.49
N GLY A 52 -15.51 5.04 4.32
CA GLY A 52 -15.09 3.83 3.65
C GLY A 52 -13.57 3.72 3.65
N PHE A 53 -13.07 2.75 2.90
CA PHE A 53 -11.64 2.46 2.84
C PHE A 53 -11.18 2.12 1.43
N VAL A 54 -9.86 2.22 1.23
CA VAL A 54 -9.16 1.63 0.09
C VAL A 54 -8.41 0.40 0.59
N TYR A 55 -8.80 -0.75 0.05
CA TYR A 55 -8.09 -2.01 0.27
C TYR A 55 -6.75 -1.98 -0.46
N VAL A 56 -5.70 -2.55 0.14
CA VAL A 56 -4.40 -2.75 -0.51
C VAL A 56 -4.00 -4.22 -0.41
N GLU A 57 -3.50 -4.80 -1.51
CA GLU A 57 -3.02 -6.19 -1.59
C GLU A 57 -2.08 -6.57 -0.43
N THR A 58 -2.02 -7.85 -0.10
CA THR A 58 -1.46 -8.31 1.18
C THR A 58 -0.16 -9.11 1.05
N ASP A 59 0.51 -9.01 -0.09
CA ASP A 59 1.72 -9.75 -0.42
C ASP A 59 1.51 -11.27 -0.32
N ARG A 60 0.52 -11.71 -1.10
CA ARG A 60 0.16 -13.12 -1.23
C ARG A 60 1.34 -13.93 -1.77
N ARG A 61 1.53 -15.12 -1.23
CA ARG A 61 2.70 -15.97 -1.52
C ARG A 61 2.79 -16.27 -3.02
N LEU A 62 3.97 -16.05 -3.58
CA LEU A 62 4.39 -16.59 -4.88
C LEU A 62 5.35 -17.77 -4.67
N PRO A 63 5.27 -18.83 -5.47
CA PRO A 63 6.14 -20.00 -5.32
C PRO A 63 7.60 -19.71 -5.74
N SER A 64 7.81 -18.70 -6.59
CA SER A 64 9.10 -18.24 -7.09
C SER A 64 9.00 -16.75 -7.45
N PRO A 65 10.12 -16.01 -7.57
CA PRO A 65 10.10 -14.62 -8.03
C PRO A 65 9.48 -14.44 -9.43
N GLU A 66 9.69 -15.41 -10.32
CA GLU A 66 9.17 -15.40 -11.70
C GLU A 66 8.63 -16.79 -12.07
N PRO A 67 7.57 -16.87 -12.89
CA PRO A 67 7.05 -18.12 -13.44
C PRO A 67 7.99 -18.72 -14.49
N SER A 68 7.88 -20.01 -14.76
CA SER A 68 8.72 -20.69 -15.76
C SER A 68 8.10 -20.65 -17.15
N ILE A 69 8.06 -19.45 -17.75
CA ILE A 69 7.47 -19.23 -19.08
C ILE A 69 8.55 -19.31 -20.16
N SER A 70 8.32 -20.15 -21.18
CA SER A 70 9.20 -20.23 -22.35
C SER A 70 9.03 -19.01 -23.26
N ASP A 71 10.11 -18.54 -23.87
CA ASP A 71 10.07 -17.44 -24.85
C ASP A 71 9.18 -17.76 -26.07
N SER A 72 9.01 -19.03 -26.42
CA SER A 72 8.14 -19.48 -27.51
C SER A 72 6.70 -19.80 -27.07
N ALA A 73 6.37 -19.60 -25.78
CA ALA A 73 5.05 -19.92 -25.26
C ALA A 73 3.96 -19.04 -25.91
N ASN A 74 2.86 -19.66 -26.31
CA ASN A 74 1.66 -18.93 -26.77
C ASN A 74 0.86 -18.38 -25.57
N ASP A 75 -0.13 -17.52 -25.84
CA ASP A 75 -0.89 -16.84 -24.76
C ASP A 75 -1.65 -17.83 -23.86
N THR A 76 -2.04 -19.00 -24.37
CA THR A 76 -2.73 -20.04 -23.58
C THR A 76 -1.77 -20.70 -22.60
N GLU A 77 -0.55 -21.00 -23.04
CA GLU A 77 0.51 -21.56 -22.19
C GLU A 77 0.95 -20.55 -21.13
N ILE A 78 1.13 -19.28 -21.52
CA ILE A 78 1.42 -18.17 -20.60
C ILE A 78 0.32 -18.05 -19.54
N ARG A 79 -0.95 -18.03 -19.95
CA ARG A 79 -2.10 -17.98 -19.02
C ARG A 79 -2.05 -19.11 -18.01
N LYS A 80 -1.89 -20.35 -18.48
CA LYS A 80 -1.87 -21.54 -17.60
C LYS A 80 -0.75 -21.46 -16.55
N GLU A 81 0.44 -21.05 -16.95
CA GLU A 81 1.57 -20.90 -16.04
C GLU A 81 1.32 -19.77 -15.02
N LEU A 82 0.79 -18.62 -15.47
CA LEU A 82 0.46 -17.49 -14.59
C LEU A 82 -0.64 -17.84 -13.58
N GLU A 83 -1.69 -18.56 -13.97
CA GLU A 83 -2.75 -19.01 -13.06
C GLU A 83 -2.22 -19.93 -11.95
N SER A 84 -1.24 -20.78 -12.28
CA SER A 84 -0.57 -21.65 -11.31
C SER A 84 0.39 -20.85 -10.40
N TRP A 85 1.23 -20.01 -10.98
CA TRP A 85 2.24 -19.23 -10.27
C TRP A 85 1.61 -18.17 -9.35
N ALA A 86 0.60 -17.45 -9.83
CA ALA A 86 -0.10 -16.39 -9.09
C ALA A 86 -1.34 -16.91 -8.36
N LYS A 87 -1.41 -18.20 -8.00
CA LYS A 87 -2.58 -18.78 -7.34
C LYS A 87 -3.05 -17.96 -6.14
N GLU A 88 -2.17 -17.65 -5.19
CA GLU A 88 -2.56 -16.93 -3.97
C GLU A 88 -2.94 -15.45 -4.21
N PRO A 89 -2.24 -14.67 -5.06
CA PRO A 89 -2.74 -13.37 -5.53
C PRO A 89 -4.11 -13.43 -6.21
N LEU A 90 -4.37 -14.44 -7.04
CA LEU A 90 -5.67 -14.61 -7.68
C LEU A 90 -6.77 -15.03 -6.68
N ASP A 91 -6.44 -15.82 -5.66
CA ASP A 91 -7.37 -16.14 -4.57
C ASP A 91 -7.74 -14.91 -3.72
N GLU A 92 -6.81 -13.96 -3.56
CA GLU A 92 -7.13 -12.67 -2.96
C GLU A 92 -8.16 -11.90 -3.79
N LEU A 93 -8.05 -11.90 -5.12
CA LEU A 93 -9.08 -11.31 -6.00
C LEU A 93 -10.44 -12.01 -5.86
N ARG A 94 -10.47 -13.34 -5.69
CA ARG A 94 -11.73 -14.08 -5.46
C ARG A 94 -12.39 -13.67 -4.14
N PHE A 95 -11.61 -13.49 -3.07
CA PHE A 95 -12.10 -12.97 -1.80
C PHE A 95 -12.67 -11.55 -1.94
N LEU A 96 -11.93 -10.65 -2.59
CA LEU A 96 -12.39 -9.28 -2.83
C LEU A 96 -13.62 -9.22 -3.75
N ARG A 97 -13.74 -10.16 -4.70
CA ARG A 97 -14.91 -10.26 -5.58
C ARG A 97 -16.16 -10.57 -4.78
N ARG A 98 -16.11 -11.54 -3.87
CA ARG A 98 -17.23 -11.84 -2.97
C ARG A 98 -17.65 -10.62 -2.14
N MET A 99 -16.67 -9.85 -1.68
CA MET A 99 -16.92 -8.59 -0.97
C MET A 99 -17.61 -7.55 -1.85
N ALA A 100 -17.17 -7.37 -3.09
CA ALA A 100 -17.78 -6.43 -4.04
C ALA A 100 -19.19 -6.87 -4.48
N GLU A 101 -19.42 -8.18 -4.63
CA GLU A 101 -20.70 -8.78 -5.05
C GLU A 101 -21.68 -8.97 -3.88
N GLY A 102 -21.20 -8.89 -2.63
CA GLY A 102 -22.01 -9.10 -1.43
C GLY A 102 -22.36 -10.56 -1.16
N THR A 103 -21.47 -11.49 -1.53
CA THR A 103 -21.65 -12.95 -1.47
C THR A 103 -20.65 -13.60 -0.50
N PRO A 104 -20.72 -13.31 0.81
CA PRO A 104 -19.73 -13.81 1.78
C PRO A 104 -19.73 -15.33 1.88
N GLU A 105 -18.53 -15.89 2.08
CA GLU A 105 -18.32 -17.26 2.53
C GLU A 105 -17.95 -17.31 4.02
N ASP A 106 -18.12 -18.49 4.63
CA ASP A 106 -17.70 -18.73 6.01
C ASP A 106 -16.21 -18.39 6.19
N GLY A 107 -15.92 -17.49 7.12
CA GLY A 107 -14.56 -17.05 7.40
C GLY A 107 -14.10 -15.77 6.70
N ASP A 108 -14.91 -15.18 5.82
CA ASP A 108 -14.56 -13.93 5.13
C ASP A 108 -14.59 -12.69 6.04
N GLY A 109 -15.43 -12.70 7.08
CA GLY A 109 -15.53 -11.60 8.05
C GLY A 109 -16.24 -10.36 7.52
N PHE A 110 -17.26 -10.55 6.68
CA PHE A 110 -18.26 -9.54 6.35
C PHE A 110 -19.64 -10.20 6.20
N THR A 111 -20.71 -9.43 6.39
CA THR A 111 -22.07 -9.98 6.56
C THR A 111 -22.95 -9.84 5.32
N GLY A 112 -22.54 -9.03 4.34
CA GLY A 112 -23.27 -8.86 3.09
C GLY A 112 -22.89 -7.59 2.35
N GLN A 113 -23.77 -7.15 1.45
CA GLN A 113 -23.49 -6.08 0.50
C GLN A 113 -23.21 -4.72 1.18
N GLU A 114 -23.84 -4.40 2.31
CA GLU A 114 -23.61 -3.13 3.01
C GLU A 114 -22.17 -2.98 3.53
N ASP A 115 -21.59 -4.06 4.04
CA ASP A 115 -20.17 -4.09 4.43
C ASP A 115 -19.30 -3.88 3.19
N GLY A 116 -19.55 -4.64 2.12
CA GLY A 116 -18.82 -4.54 0.86
C GLY A 116 -18.85 -3.15 0.21
N ARG A 117 -19.95 -2.40 0.37
CA ARG A 117 -20.06 -1.01 -0.12
C ARG A 117 -19.05 -0.05 0.53
N ARG A 118 -18.53 -0.38 1.71
CA ARG A 118 -17.48 0.41 2.38
C ARG A 118 -16.11 0.28 1.73
N MET A 119 -15.87 -0.76 0.92
CA MET A 119 -14.70 -0.81 0.04
C MET A 119 -14.92 0.14 -1.14
N LEU A 120 -14.40 1.35 -1.02
CA LEU A 120 -14.56 2.40 -2.02
C LEU A 120 -13.56 2.26 -3.16
N GLY A 121 -12.40 1.65 -2.90
CA GLY A 121 -11.46 1.22 -3.92
C GLY A 121 -10.61 0.05 -3.45
N CYS A 122 -9.95 -0.63 -4.39
CA CYS A 122 -8.93 -1.63 -4.10
C CYS A 122 -7.68 -1.43 -4.97
N VAL A 123 -6.53 -1.65 -4.35
CA VAL A 123 -5.21 -1.64 -4.96
C VAL A 123 -4.74 -3.09 -4.99
N ILE A 124 -4.63 -3.67 -6.18
CA ILE A 124 -4.39 -5.11 -6.35
C ILE A 124 -2.95 -5.41 -6.82
N TYR A 125 -2.49 -6.64 -6.66
CA TYR A 125 -1.16 -7.04 -7.12
C TYR A 125 -1.02 -7.04 -8.65
N ALA A 126 0.11 -6.52 -9.17
CA ALA A 126 0.49 -6.70 -10.57
C ALA A 126 2.02 -6.85 -10.78
N PRO A 127 2.49 -7.77 -11.66
CA PRO A 127 3.90 -8.05 -11.88
C PRO A 127 4.52 -7.14 -12.95
N PHE A 128 4.70 -5.85 -12.63
CA PHE A 128 5.22 -4.83 -13.58
C PHE A 128 6.62 -5.13 -14.16
N HIS A 129 7.39 -6.00 -13.51
CA HIS A 129 8.71 -6.45 -13.92
C HIS A 129 8.70 -7.51 -15.03
N PHE A 130 7.53 -7.94 -15.51
CA PHE A 130 7.40 -8.87 -16.64
C PHE A 130 7.42 -8.15 -17.99
N ALA A 131 7.82 -8.87 -19.03
CA ALA A 131 7.70 -8.39 -20.40
C ALA A 131 6.24 -7.96 -20.70
N PRO A 132 6.00 -6.90 -21.48
CA PRO A 132 4.66 -6.34 -21.68
C PRO A 132 3.60 -7.35 -22.14
N ARG A 133 3.98 -8.33 -22.97
CA ARG A 133 3.07 -9.41 -23.39
C ARG A 133 2.60 -10.27 -22.22
N VAL A 134 3.52 -10.72 -21.37
CA VAL A 134 3.20 -11.56 -20.19
C VAL A 134 2.39 -10.76 -19.17
N PHE A 135 2.75 -9.48 -18.97
CA PHE A 135 1.98 -8.56 -18.13
C PHE A 135 0.53 -8.40 -18.63
N GLY A 136 0.33 -8.22 -19.95
CA GLY A 136 -0.99 -8.12 -20.55
C GLY A 136 -1.85 -9.37 -20.36
N VAL A 137 -1.26 -10.57 -20.48
CA VAL A 137 -1.97 -11.83 -20.19
C VAL A 137 -2.35 -11.91 -18.71
N TYR A 138 -1.44 -11.56 -17.79
CA TYR A 138 -1.75 -11.50 -16.36
C TYR A 138 -2.90 -10.53 -16.06
N MET A 139 -2.91 -9.34 -16.66
CA MET A 139 -3.99 -8.36 -16.51
C MET A 139 -5.34 -8.88 -17.00
N THR A 140 -5.34 -9.67 -18.08
CA THR A 140 -6.55 -10.33 -18.59
C THR A 140 -7.07 -11.35 -17.57
N VAL A 141 -6.20 -12.21 -17.04
CA VAL A 141 -6.56 -13.20 -16.01
C VAL A 141 -7.07 -12.50 -14.73
N ALA A 142 -6.36 -11.47 -14.25
CA ALA A 142 -6.74 -10.73 -13.07
C ALA A 142 -8.13 -10.10 -13.21
N LYS A 143 -8.43 -9.50 -14.38
CA LYS A 143 -9.75 -8.92 -14.68
C LYS A 143 -10.86 -9.98 -14.68
N GLU A 144 -10.63 -11.12 -15.31
CA GLU A 144 -11.61 -12.22 -15.34
C GLU A 144 -11.91 -12.78 -13.95
N VAL A 145 -10.86 -12.97 -13.14
CA VAL A 145 -11.00 -13.46 -11.75
C VAL A 145 -11.73 -12.43 -10.88
N ALA A 146 -11.38 -11.15 -11.01
CA ALA A 146 -12.02 -10.06 -10.27
C ALA A 146 -13.51 -9.93 -10.62
N GLY A 147 -13.88 -10.13 -11.88
CA GLY A 147 -15.23 -9.85 -12.37
C GLY A 147 -15.56 -8.35 -12.37
N GLU A 148 -16.63 -7.97 -13.07
CA GLU A 148 -16.96 -6.56 -13.33
C GLU A 148 -17.19 -5.74 -12.06
N ALA A 149 -17.85 -6.33 -11.05
CA ALA A 149 -18.16 -5.63 -9.80
C ALA A 149 -16.88 -5.21 -9.04
N LEU A 150 -15.92 -6.12 -8.85
CA LEU A 150 -14.64 -5.76 -8.23
C LEU A 150 -13.79 -4.90 -9.16
N TRP A 151 -13.75 -5.20 -10.46
CA TRP A 151 -12.91 -4.47 -11.41
C TRP A 151 -13.27 -2.98 -11.48
N SER A 152 -14.55 -2.63 -11.35
CA SER A 152 -15.03 -1.24 -11.23
C SER A 152 -14.54 -0.52 -9.96
N LYS A 153 -14.07 -1.26 -8.96
CA LYS A 153 -13.49 -0.73 -7.72
C LYS A 153 -11.96 -0.75 -7.73
N VAL A 154 -11.31 -1.31 -8.76
CA VAL A 154 -9.84 -1.29 -8.88
C VAL A 154 -9.39 0.14 -9.19
N VAL A 155 -8.67 0.74 -8.24
CA VAL A 155 -8.20 2.14 -8.31
C VAL A 155 -6.68 2.25 -8.42
N GLY A 156 -5.99 1.13 -8.39
CA GLY A 156 -4.55 1.09 -8.49
C GLY A 156 -4.00 -0.32 -8.40
N PHE A 157 -2.68 -0.38 -8.52
CA PHE A 157 -1.93 -1.61 -8.46
C PHE A 157 -0.71 -1.43 -7.57
N ARG A 158 -0.25 -2.51 -6.95
CA ARG A 158 0.96 -2.53 -6.15
C ARG A 158 1.86 -3.68 -6.56
N TYR A 159 3.16 -3.41 -6.49
CA TYR A 159 4.21 -4.41 -6.49
C TYR A 159 5.20 -4.02 -5.40
N LEU A 160 5.46 -4.92 -4.46
CA LEU A 160 6.39 -4.63 -3.37
C LEU A 160 7.82 -4.53 -3.90
N LEU A 161 8.38 -3.33 -3.81
CA LEU A 161 9.80 -3.06 -4.09
C LEU A 161 10.67 -3.33 -2.87
N GLN A 162 10.09 -3.23 -1.67
CA GLN A 162 10.74 -3.62 -0.43
C GLN A 162 11.06 -5.11 -0.34
N GLY A 163 12.09 -5.45 0.43
CA GLY A 163 12.39 -6.83 0.87
C GLY A 163 13.21 -7.62 -0.10
N LYS A 164 13.73 -6.94 -1.11
CA LYS A 164 14.56 -7.55 -2.15
C LYS A 164 16.04 -7.53 -1.82
N GLY A 165 16.42 -6.84 -0.74
CA GLY A 165 17.81 -6.61 -0.34
C GLY A 165 18.40 -5.35 -0.97
N GLU A 166 19.53 -4.92 -0.41
CA GLU A 166 20.24 -3.72 -0.83
C GLU A 166 20.61 -3.79 -2.33
N GLY A 167 20.27 -2.74 -3.09
CA GLY A 167 20.57 -2.60 -4.52
C GLY A 167 19.73 -3.46 -5.46
N ALA A 168 18.88 -4.37 -4.95
CA ALA A 168 18.06 -5.24 -5.80
C ALA A 168 17.00 -4.48 -6.59
N VAL A 169 16.43 -3.41 -6.00
CA VAL A 169 15.43 -2.56 -6.66
C VAL A 169 16.09 -1.75 -7.78
N GLY A 170 17.21 -1.08 -7.51
CA GLY A 170 17.98 -0.38 -8.53
C GLY A 170 18.36 -1.28 -9.69
N LYS A 171 18.89 -2.48 -9.41
CA LYS A 171 19.24 -3.47 -10.43
C LYS A 171 18.02 -3.88 -11.28
N MET A 172 16.90 -4.21 -10.64
CA MET A 172 15.68 -4.59 -11.37
C MET A 172 15.18 -3.45 -12.27
N LEU A 173 15.18 -2.23 -11.75
CA LEU A 173 14.72 -1.05 -12.50
C LEU A 173 15.71 -0.63 -13.58
N GLN A 174 16.99 -0.96 -13.45
CA GLN A 174 18.00 -0.77 -14.49
C GLN A 174 17.83 -1.81 -15.61
N GLU A 175 17.74 -3.10 -15.27
CA GLU A 175 17.68 -4.21 -16.24
C GLU A 175 16.34 -4.28 -16.98
N ARG A 176 15.23 -4.02 -16.27
CA ARG A 176 13.86 -4.16 -16.80
C ARG A 176 13.10 -2.84 -16.85
N GLY A 177 13.85 -1.75 -16.89
CA GLY A 177 13.33 -0.39 -16.83
C GLY A 177 12.29 -0.05 -17.90
N GLU A 178 12.51 -0.52 -19.11
CA GLU A 178 11.59 -0.30 -20.24
C GLU A 178 10.27 -1.06 -20.05
N TRP A 179 10.33 -2.30 -19.54
CA TRP A 179 9.13 -3.08 -19.24
C TRP A 179 8.32 -2.43 -18.13
N TRP A 180 8.98 -2.02 -17.03
CA TRP A 180 8.34 -1.27 -15.95
C TRP A 180 7.66 0.00 -16.47
N THR A 181 8.36 0.79 -17.28
CA THR A 181 7.85 2.05 -17.83
C THR A 181 6.64 1.80 -18.73
N SER A 182 6.75 0.84 -19.66
CA SER A 182 5.68 0.46 -20.58
C SER A 182 4.45 -0.06 -19.83
N ASN A 183 4.62 -0.99 -18.89
CA ASN A 183 3.53 -1.58 -18.13
C ASN A 183 2.82 -0.56 -17.22
N LEU A 184 3.56 0.37 -16.60
CA LEU A 184 2.96 1.47 -15.83
C LEU A 184 2.14 2.40 -16.73
N CYS A 185 2.67 2.76 -17.91
CA CYS A 185 1.93 3.61 -18.85
C CYS A 185 0.73 2.89 -19.46
N ALA A 186 0.79 1.56 -19.62
CA ALA A 186 -0.32 0.74 -20.10
C ALA A 186 -1.52 0.74 -19.15
N LEU A 187 -1.33 1.08 -17.86
CA LEU A 187 -2.44 1.25 -16.92
C LEU A 187 -3.44 2.32 -17.38
N LYS A 188 -3.01 3.30 -18.19
CA LYS A 188 -3.91 4.30 -18.79
C LYS A 188 -4.97 3.66 -19.69
N ALA A 189 -4.70 2.51 -20.31
CA ALA A 189 -5.69 1.82 -21.13
C ALA A 189 -6.89 1.29 -20.32
N LEU A 190 -6.80 1.29 -19.00
CA LEU A 190 -7.92 1.01 -18.10
C LEU A 190 -8.86 2.22 -17.95
N GLU A 191 -8.62 3.31 -18.71
CA GLU A 191 -9.46 4.51 -18.77
C GLU A 191 -10.95 4.22 -18.94
N GLY A 192 -11.74 4.56 -17.91
CA GLY A 192 -13.19 4.38 -17.88
C GLY A 192 -13.75 3.53 -16.73
N THR A 193 -12.92 2.75 -16.02
CA THR A 193 -13.39 1.95 -14.85
C THR A 193 -13.13 2.64 -13.51
N SER A 194 -12.17 3.57 -13.46
CA SER A 194 -11.79 4.42 -12.32
C SER A 194 -11.15 5.71 -12.88
N GLU A 195 -11.11 6.84 -12.16
CA GLU A 195 -10.33 8.02 -12.59
C GLU A 195 -8.87 7.98 -12.10
N ALA A 196 -8.40 6.81 -11.64
CA ALA A 196 -7.08 6.66 -11.05
C ALA A 196 -6.31 5.44 -11.54
N TRP A 197 -5.21 5.75 -12.20
CA TRP A 197 -4.15 4.87 -12.67
C TRP A 197 -3.02 4.93 -11.64
N CYS A 198 -3.28 4.43 -10.43
CA CYS A 198 -2.30 4.53 -9.34
C CYS A 198 -1.35 3.34 -9.33
N PHE A 199 -0.07 3.64 -9.18
CA PHE A 199 0.91 2.70 -8.67
C PHE A 199 1.19 3.04 -7.20
N ASP A 200 0.73 2.19 -6.29
CA ASP A 200 1.12 2.27 -4.88
C ASP A 200 2.57 1.79 -4.75
N VAL A 201 3.45 2.69 -4.36
CA VAL A 201 4.87 2.41 -4.17
C VAL A 201 5.05 1.84 -2.76
N GLY A 202 5.51 0.59 -2.66
CA GLY A 202 5.90 -0.03 -1.38
C GLY A 202 7.41 -0.16 -1.26
N VAL A 203 8.06 0.79 -0.58
CA VAL A 203 9.51 0.80 -0.31
C VAL A 203 9.83 0.86 1.18
N ASP A 204 11.04 0.42 1.51
CA ASP A 204 11.55 0.29 2.86
C ASP A 204 12.95 0.89 2.94
N THR A 205 13.13 2.04 3.62
CA THR A 205 14.48 2.64 3.73
C THR A 205 15.28 2.30 5.00
N HIS A 206 14.72 1.47 5.87
CA HIS A 206 15.31 1.08 7.15
C HIS A 206 16.04 -0.23 6.98
N ARG A 207 15.41 -1.19 6.31
CA ARG A 207 16.00 -2.47 5.94
C ARG A 207 16.80 -2.38 4.66
N ASP A 208 16.22 -1.79 3.61
CA ASP A 208 16.81 -1.84 2.26
C ASP A 208 17.63 -0.58 1.92
N GLY A 209 17.72 0.37 2.87
CA GLY A 209 18.39 1.65 2.70
C GLY A 209 17.60 2.63 1.82
N VAL A 210 18.11 3.85 1.61
CA VAL A 210 17.38 4.88 0.85
C VAL A 210 17.36 4.61 -0.67
N GLU A 211 18.19 3.69 -1.16
CA GLU A 211 18.36 3.39 -2.59
C GLU A 211 17.06 3.05 -3.33
N PRO A 212 16.15 2.19 -2.82
CA PRO A 212 14.88 1.92 -3.51
C PRO A 212 14.04 3.17 -3.73
N MET A 213 14.10 4.14 -2.83
CA MET A 213 13.37 5.40 -2.96
C MET A 213 13.98 6.29 -4.07
N GLU A 214 15.30 6.33 -4.16
CA GLU A 214 16.01 7.02 -5.24
C GLU A 214 15.74 6.34 -6.60
N ALA A 215 15.69 5.00 -6.62
CA ALA A 215 15.37 4.22 -7.81
C ALA A 215 13.92 4.47 -8.29
N VAL A 216 12.97 4.62 -7.35
CA VAL A 216 11.59 5.05 -7.66
C VAL A 216 11.58 6.45 -8.28
N ALA A 217 12.36 7.41 -7.77
CA ALA A 217 12.46 8.73 -8.40
C ALA A 217 12.97 8.65 -9.85
N GLY A 218 13.94 7.79 -10.11
CA GLY A 218 14.39 7.47 -11.48
C GLY A 218 13.30 6.83 -12.35
N LEU A 219 12.50 5.93 -11.79
CA LEU A 219 11.35 5.33 -12.48
C LEU A 219 10.29 6.36 -12.83
N VAL A 220 9.88 7.22 -11.89
CA VAL A 220 8.94 8.31 -12.13
C VAL A 220 9.41 9.18 -13.28
N LYS A 221 10.68 9.62 -13.26
CA LYS A 221 11.25 10.45 -14.34
C LYS A 221 11.13 9.77 -15.71
N ARG A 222 11.43 8.47 -15.80
CA ARG A 222 11.31 7.71 -17.06
C ARG A 222 9.86 7.58 -17.52
N VAL A 223 8.93 7.32 -16.60
CA VAL A 223 7.49 7.31 -16.89
C VAL A 223 7.06 8.66 -17.43
N ARG A 224 7.42 9.77 -16.79
CA ARG A 224 7.08 11.12 -17.30
C ARG A 224 7.66 11.40 -18.69
N GLN A 225 8.91 11.01 -18.94
CA GLN A 225 9.53 11.15 -20.27
C GLN A 225 8.81 10.32 -21.34
N TYR A 226 8.39 9.11 -20.99
CA TYR A 226 7.60 8.25 -21.87
C TYR A 226 6.23 8.86 -22.16
N GLU A 227 5.51 9.29 -21.11
CA GLU A 227 4.20 9.91 -21.25
C GLU A 227 4.23 11.21 -22.06
N GLU A 228 5.26 12.05 -21.87
CA GLU A 228 5.43 13.27 -22.64
C GLU A 228 5.67 13.00 -24.13
N ARG A 229 6.34 11.88 -24.46
CA ARG A 229 6.61 11.50 -25.84
C ARG A 229 5.40 10.86 -26.52
N GLU A 230 4.71 9.95 -25.84
CA GLU A 230 3.62 9.16 -26.44
C GLU A 230 2.26 9.86 -26.36
N ASP A 231 1.99 10.60 -25.28
CA ASP A 231 0.70 11.28 -25.05
C ASP A 231 0.86 12.54 -24.19
N PRO A 232 1.42 13.64 -24.76
CA PRO A 232 1.72 14.85 -24.01
C PRO A 232 0.48 15.49 -23.35
N SER A 233 -0.70 15.38 -23.95
CA SER A 233 -1.95 15.95 -23.41
C SER A 233 -2.71 15.00 -22.47
N GLY A 234 -2.35 13.72 -22.44
CA GLY A 234 -3.07 12.72 -21.68
C GLY A 234 -2.86 12.79 -20.17
N LYS A 235 -3.74 12.11 -19.44
CA LYS A 235 -3.60 11.91 -18.00
C LYS A 235 -2.28 11.21 -17.69
N ARG A 236 -1.72 11.50 -16.52
CA ARG A 236 -0.46 10.95 -16.05
C ARG A 236 -0.71 9.83 -15.03
N VAL A 237 0.14 8.81 -15.02
CA VAL A 237 0.12 7.75 -13.99
C VAL A 237 0.35 8.39 -12.62
N LYS A 238 -0.49 8.06 -11.66
CA LYS A 238 -0.35 8.57 -10.29
C LYS A 238 0.55 7.62 -9.50
N PHE A 239 1.41 8.18 -8.66
CA PHE A 239 2.21 7.39 -7.72
C PHE A 239 1.72 7.70 -6.32
N VAL A 240 1.31 6.67 -5.58
CA VAL A 240 0.97 6.82 -4.18
C VAL A 240 2.12 6.26 -3.38
N LEU A 241 2.89 7.14 -2.75
CA LEU A 241 3.96 6.77 -1.85
C LEU A 241 3.30 6.22 -0.59
N SER A 242 3.32 4.89 -0.52
CA SER A 242 2.75 4.15 0.60
C SER A 242 3.87 3.57 1.44
N LYS A 243 3.64 3.61 2.74
CA LYS A 243 4.33 2.79 3.71
C LYS A 243 3.81 1.34 3.50
N SER A 244 4.61 0.39 3.01
CA SER A 244 4.12 -0.99 2.77
C SER A 244 4.68 -1.99 3.77
N SER A 245 3.87 -2.97 4.18
CA SER A 245 4.23 -3.94 5.20
C SER A 245 4.87 -5.24 4.76
N HIS A 246 6.07 -5.58 5.27
CA HIS A 246 6.67 -6.90 5.10
C HIS A 246 7.70 -7.26 6.18
N LEU A 247 7.56 -8.47 6.73
CA LEU A 247 8.35 -9.08 7.79
C LEU A 247 9.34 -10.09 7.19
N HIS A 248 10.62 -10.05 7.57
CA HIS A 248 11.49 -11.22 7.35
C HIS A 248 12.56 -11.40 8.43
N GLU A 249 12.83 -12.67 8.71
CA GLU A 249 13.83 -13.23 9.61
C GLU A 249 15.26 -13.10 9.03
N LYS A 250 16.25 -12.76 9.88
CA LYS A 250 17.68 -12.88 9.55
C LYS A 250 18.20 -14.20 10.12
N ASN A 251 18.66 -15.10 9.25
CA ASN A 251 19.35 -16.31 9.66
C ASN A 251 20.76 -16.01 10.19
N GLY A 252 21.10 -16.58 11.36
CA GLY A 252 22.50 -16.75 11.75
C GLY A 252 22.79 -16.87 13.25
N LYS A 253 22.51 -18.06 13.81
CA LYS A 253 23.03 -18.65 15.06
C LYS A 253 22.24 -18.37 16.36
N ARG A 254 21.57 -19.45 16.81
CA ARG A 254 21.19 -19.85 18.18
C ARG A 254 21.05 -18.70 19.20
N ALA A 255 19.81 -18.34 19.52
CA ALA A 255 19.21 -18.45 20.86
C ALA A 255 17.89 -17.67 20.97
N LYS A 256 16.93 -18.29 21.69
CA LYS A 256 15.73 -17.72 22.31
C LYS A 256 14.58 -17.27 21.39
N LEU A 257 13.61 -18.18 21.32
CA LEU A 257 12.19 -18.02 20.98
C LEU A 257 11.60 -16.71 21.59
N MET A 258 11.28 -15.70 20.77
CA MET A 258 10.18 -14.72 20.91
C MET A 258 10.17 -13.69 19.75
N LEU A 259 9.09 -13.76 18.95
CA LEU A 259 8.38 -12.73 18.16
C LEU A 259 9.15 -11.80 17.19
N ALA A 260 8.96 -12.03 15.88
CA ALA A 260 9.47 -11.23 14.75
C ALA A 260 8.36 -10.33 14.16
N MET A 261 8.53 -9.00 14.19
CA MET A 261 7.49 -8.05 13.77
C MET A 261 8.02 -6.59 13.66
N LYS A 262 8.42 -6.07 12.48
CA LYS A 262 8.94 -4.69 12.30
C LYS A 262 8.65 -4.08 10.92
N ASP A 263 8.65 -2.74 10.86
CA ASP A 263 9.10 -1.85 9.76
C ASP A 263 7.96 -0.98 9.07
N HIS A 264 8.19 0.09 8.24
CA HIS A 264 7.41 0.99 7.28
C HIS A 264 7.42 2.61 7.46
N LEU A 265 7.70 3.48 6.43
CA LEU A 265 7.52 4.99 6.32
C LEU A 265 8.33 5.60 5.14
N ALA A 266 8.62 4.79 4.10
CA ALA A 266 9.98 4.79 3.53
C ALA A 266 11.02 4.78 4.67
N LYS A 267 10.70 4.03 5.72
CA LYS A 267 11.40 3.67 6.97
C LYS A 267 12.67 4.44 7.32
N PRO A 268 12.56 5.67 7.76
CA PRO A 268 13.65 6.30 8.48
C PRO A 268 13.67 5.74 9.92
N PRO A 269 14.86 5.51 10.53
CA PRO A 269 14.94 4.98 11.88
C PRO A 269 14.36 6.00 12.90
N LEU A 270 13.18 5.69 13.46
CA LEU A 270 12.54 6.55 14.46
C LEU A 270 13.24 6.48 15.82
N SER A 271 14.01 5.43 16.11
CA SER A 271 14.77 5.29 17.37
C SER A 271 16.12 6.03 17.38
N THR A 272 16.36 6.99 16.48
CA THR A 272 17.61 7.78 16.53
C THR A 272 17.58 8.79 17.68
N PRO A 273 18.71 9.07 18.36
CA PRO A 273 18.74 9.98 19.51
C PRO A 273 18.19 11.38 19.24
N GLN A 274 18.08 11.80 17.98
CA GLN A 274 17.53 13.09 17.57
C GLN A 274 16.19 13.01 16.82
N HIS A 275 15.62 11.82 16.57
CA HIS A 275 14.43 11.64 15.71
C HIS A 275 14.54 12.32 14.33
N GLN A 276 15.75 12.51 13.82
CA GLN A 276 15.97 13.25 12.58
C GLN A 276 15.87 12.33 11.36
N PRO A 277 15.16 12.75 10.30
CA PRO A 277 15.11 12.01 9.05
C PRO A 277 16.49 11.87 8.41
N ASN A 278 16.71 10.76 7.72
CA ASN A 278 17.91 10.59 6.90
C ASN A 278 17.95 11.68 5.80
N PRO A 279 19.06 12.43 5.63
CA PRO A 279 19.17 13.47 4.60
C PRO A 279 18.93 12.96 3.17
N ARG A 280 19.32 11.73 2.85
CA ARG A 280 19.02 11.12 1.56
C ARG A 280 17.52 10.88 1.37
N TRP A 281 16.82 10.49 2.43
CA TRP A 281 15.36 10.31 2.39
C TRP A 281 14.66 11.66 2.15
N LEU A 282 15.11 12.71 2.84
CA LEU A 282 14.62 14.07 2.62
C LEU A 282 14.80 14.49 1.15
N SER A 283 16.02 14.30 0.62
CA SER A 283 16.37 14.61 -0.76
C SER A 283 15.52 13.82 -1.77
N ALA A 284 15.32 12.52 -1.53
CA ALA A 284 14.54 11.67 -2.41
C ALA A 284 13.05 12.09 -2.47
N LEU A 285 12.44 12.46 -1.33
CA LEU A 285 11.09 13.02 -1.33
C LEU A 285 11.03 14.39 -2.00
N SER A 286 12.01 15.26 -1.75
CA SER A 286 12.07 16.57 -2.39
C SER A 286 12.19 16.45 -3.91
N ALA A 287 12.93 15.46 -4.42
CA ALA A 287 13.05 15.21 -5.85
C ALA A 287 11.73 14.78 -6.52
N LEU A 288 10.79 14.22 -5.74
CA LEU A 288 9.46 13.82 -6.20
C LEU A 288 8.41 14.94 -6.01
N SER A 289 8.72 15.98 -5.24
CA SER A 289 7.75 17.00 -4.80
C SER A 289 7.08 17.78 -5.95
N SER A 290 7.82 18.04 -7.03
CA SER A 290 7.33 18.86 -8.16
C SER A 290 6.31 18.16 -9.05
N ASP A 291 6.18 16.83 -8.95
CA ASP A 291 5.22 16.07 -9.75
C ASP A 291 3.87 16.01 -9.03
N GLU A 292 2.87 16.74 -9.55
CA GLU A 292 1.52 16.86 -8.99
C GLU A 292 0.73 15.55 -8.93
N ASN A 293 1.19 14.49 -9.62
CA ASN A 293 0.56 13.17 -9.63
C ASN A 293 1.14 12.23 -8.59
N ILE A 294 2.00 12.73 -7.69
CA ILE A 294 2.55 11.97 -6.56
C ILE A 294 1.81 12.33 -5.29
N TYR A 295 1.40 11.32 -4.53
CA TYR A 295 0.69 11.48 -3.28
C TYR A 295 1.41 10.72 -2.17
N MET A 296 1.13 11.07 -0.91
CA MET A 296 1.81 10.50 0.25
C MET A 296 0.81 10.02 1.29
N LYS A 297 0.94 8.78 1.74
CA LYS A 297 0.16 8.24 2.86
C LYS A 297 0.85 8.53 4.19
N LEU A 298 0.12 9.11 5.14
CA LEU A 298 0.43 9.01 6.56
C LEU A 298 -0.16 7.69 7.05
N SER A 299 0.61 6.61 6.95
CA SER A 299 0.20 5.30 7.44
C SER A 299 1.27 4.60 8.24
N GLY A 300 0.82 3.57 8.96
CA GLY A 300 1.55 2.49 9.62
C GLY A 300 2.66 2.82 10.62
N ALA A 301 3.04 4.07 10.91
CA ALA A 301 4.27 4.40 11.65
C ALA A 301 4.49 3.73 13.03
N LEU A 302 3.46 3.10 13.61
CA LEU A 302 3.52 2.45 14.93
C LEU A 302 4.45 1.22 15.02
N ASN A 303 4.86 0.61 13.91
CA ASN A 303 5.79 -0.54 13.89
C ASN A 303 7.25 -0.16 13.56
N GLU A 304 7.60 1.14 13.61
CA GLU A 304 8.95 1.67 13.29
C GLU A 304 9.91 1.82 14.47
N PHE A 305 9.44 1.59 15.69
CA PHE A 305 10.27 1.78 16.87
C PHE A 305 11.04 0.48 17.13
N ASP A 306 12.32 0.47 16.76
CA ASP A 306 13.15 -0.74 16.66
C ASP A 306 13.86 -1.09 17.98
N LYS A 307 14.47 -0.08 18.62
CA LYS A 307 15.29 -0.26 19.83
C LYS A 307 14.51 -0.06 21.13
N GLU A 308 13.45 0.74 21.08
CA GLU A 308 12.61 1.09 22.21
C GLU A 308 11.16 0.70 21.87
N PRO A 309 10.34 0.33 22.86
CA PRO A 309 8.91 0.12 22.62
C PRO A 309 8.27 1.35 21.99
N THR A 310 7.34 1.14 21.05
CA THR A 310 6.55 2.24 20.48
C THR A 310 5.90 3.06 21.59
N PRO A 311 6.10 4.38 21.63
CA PRO A 311 5.52 5.23 22.66
C PRO A 311 4.00 5.12 22.67
N LYS A 312 3.40 4.94 23.85
CA LYS A 312 1.94 4.82 23.99
C LYS A 312 1.23 6.16 23.86
N GLU A 313 1.90 7.22 24.31
CA GLU A 313 1.33 8.56 24.43
C GLU A 313 1.49 9.37 23.14
N ILE A 314 0.39 9.99 22.71
CA ILE A 314 0.35 10.83 21.50
C ILE A 314 1.45 11.92 21.50
N PRO A 315 1.73 12.67 22.59
CA PRO A 315 2.80 13.68 22.59
C PRO A 315 4.20 13.11 22.28
N ALA A 316 4.50 11.89 22.75
CA ALA A 316 5.76 11.23 22.48
C ALA A 316 5.85 10.77 21.02
N LEU A 317 4.77 10.17 20.50
CA LEU A 317 4.65 9.81 19.08
C LEU A 317 4.79 11.04 18.18
N LEU A 318 4.12 12.15 18.51
CA LEU A 318 4.24 13.40 17.78
C LEU A 318 5.67 13.93 17.77
N THR A 319 6.39 13.84 18.89
CA THR A 319 7.78 14.28 18.97
C THR A 319 8.66 13.50 17.99
N ALA A 320 8.48 12.19 17.90
CA ALA A 320 9.21 11.33 16.97
C ALA A 320 8.81 11.53 15.51
N LEU A 321 7.52 11.79 15.23
CA LEU A 321 6.96 11.79 13.88
C LEU A 321 6.90 13.17 13.22
N THR A 322 6.89 14.26 14.01
CA THR A 322 6.76 15.64 13.49
C THR A 322 7.77 15.93 12.37
N PRO A 323 9.08 15.62 12.47
CA PRO A 323 10.04 15.93 11.40
C PRO A 323 9.69 15.27 10.06
N TYR A 324 9.14 14.06 10.10
CA TYR A 324 8.72 13.30 8.91
C TYR A 324 7.44 13.86 8.31
N PHE A 325 6.45 14.13 9.17
CA PHE A 325 5.18 14.71 8.73
C PHE A 325 5.37 16.11 8.15
N GLU A 326 6.22 16.94 8.74
CA GLU A 326 6.49 18.28 8.22
C GLU A 326 7.18 18.24 6.86
N HIS A 327 8.19 17.37 6.68
CA HIS A 327 8.85 17.25 5.38
C HIS A 327 7.92 16.68 4.31
N ALA A 328 7.15 15.65 4.64
CA ALA A 328 6.16 15.07 3.74
C ALA A 328 5.09 16.08 3.33
N PHE A 329 4.54 16.82 4.29
CA PHE A 329 3.53 17.85 4.03
C PHE A 329 4.08 19.03 3.23
N HIS A 330 5.35 19.40 3.47
CA HIS A 330 6.03 20.41 2.66
C HIS A 330 6.24 19.95 1.21
N CYS A 331 6.64 18.70 0.98
CA CYS A 331 6.86 18.16 -0.36
C CYS A 331 5.55 17.92 -1.13
N PHE A 332 4.48 17.52 -0.43
CA PHE A 332 3.22 17.09 -1.04
C PHE A 332 2.02 17.87 -0.49
N PRO A 333 2.01 19.22 -0.60
CA PRO A 333 0.91 20.03 -0.09
C PRO A 333 -0.40 19.60 -0.75
N HIS A 334 -1.46 19.47 0.05
CA HIS A 334 -2.78 18.96 -0.36
C HIS A 334 -2.79 17.55 -0.99
N ARG A 335 -1.68 16.80 -0.88
CA ARG A 335 -1.51 15.44 -1.44
C ARG A 335 -1.05 14.42 -0.39
N VAL A 336 -1.13 14.81 0.88
CA VAL A 336 -0.94 13.93 2.05
C VAL A 336 -2.30 13.39 2.47
N MET A 337 -2.42 12.08 2.66
CA MET A 337 -3.68 11.39 3.01
C MET A 337 -3.52 10.45 4.20
N PHE A 338 -4.59 10.25 4.97
CA PHE A 338 -4.65 9.29 6.07
C PHE A 338 -4.76 7.84 5.57
N GLY A 339 -4.01 6.93 6.16
CA GLY A 339 -4.24 5.49 6.06
C GLY A 339 -3.85 4.81 7.37
N SER A 340 -4.61 3.84 7.85
CA SER A 340 -4.33 3.24 9.16
C SER A 340 -3.28 2.15 9.13
N ASP A 341 -3.12 1.48 7.99
CA ASP A 341 -2.36 0.23 7.86
C ASP A 341 -2.96 -0.90 8.72
N TRP A 342 -4.26 -0.84 9.05
CA TRP A 342 -4.92 -1.91 9.80
C TRP A 342 -5.03 -3.20 8.96
N PRO A 343 -4.84 -4.39 9.54
CA PRO A 343 -4.54 -4.68 10.94
C PRO A 343 -3.04 -4.66 11.25
N VAL A 344 -2.18 -4.35 10.28
CA VAL A 344 -0.71 -4.33 10.44
C VAL A 344 -0.27 -3.29 11.46
N CYS A 345 -1.01 -2.21 11.68
CA CYS A 345 -0.77 -1.29 12.79
C CYS A 345 -0.78 -1.95 14.19
N ASN A 346 -1.30 -3.17 14.32
CA ASN A 346 -1.26 -3.96 15.55
C ASN A 346 0.08 -4.66 15.81
N VAL A 347 0.88 -4.79 14.77
CA VAL A 347 2.28 -5.19 14.86
C VAL A 347 3.04 -4.03 15.49
N GLY A 348 3.69 -4.21 16.64
CA GLY A 348 4.45 -3.13 17.31
C GLY A 348 3.62 -1.98 17.87
N GLY A 349 2.34 -1.88 17.56
CA GLY A 349 1.43 -0.86 18.08
C GLY A 349 1.16 -1.03 19.58
N PRO A 350 1.28 0.04 20.39
CA PRO A 350 1.29 -0.07 21.85
C PRO A 350 -0.08 -0.12 22.52
N ALA A 351 -1.17 0.10 21.76
CA ALA A 351 -2.52 0.24 22.27
C ALA A 351 -3.39 -1.03 22.10
N GLY A 352 -2.78 -2.15 21.67
CA GLY A 352 -3.50 -3.40 21.42
C GLY A 352 -4.40 -3.35 20.17
N GLU A 353 -4.96 -4.49 19.81
CA GLU A 353 -5.69 -4.65 18.53
C GLU A 353 -6.90 -3.72 18.38
N GLU A 354 -7.59 -3.43 19.48
CA GLU A 354 -8.75 -2.53 19.51
C GLU A 354 -8.38 -1.05 19.64
N GLY A 355 -7.11 -0.75 19.94
CA GLY A 355 -6.65 0.61 20.28
C GLY A 355 -5.77 1.25 19.20
N ASN A 356 -4.97 0.48 18.46
CA ASN A 356 -3.92 1.03 17.59
C ASN A 356 -4.47 1.88 16.43
N TRP A 357 -5.60 1.51 15.85
CA TRP A 357 -6.26 2.34 14.83
C TRP A 357 -6.65 3.72 15.39
N ARG A 358 -7.27 3.73 16.59
CA ARG A 358 -7.70 4.96 17.28
C ARG A 358 -6.50 5.81 17.71
N LEU A 359 -5.44 5.16 18.18
CA LEU A 359 -4.17 5.82 18.50
C LEU A 359 -3.60 6.50 17.26
N TRP A 360 -3.51 5.81 16.13
CA TRP A 360 -2.98 6.37 14.89
C TRP A 360 -3.82 7.55 14.38
N LYS A 361 -5.16 7.41 14.36
CA LYS A 361 -6.06 8.54 14.06
C LYS A 361 -5.76 9.73 14.98
N GLY A 362 -5.64 9.50 16.29
CA GLY A 362 -5.34 10.54 17.27
C GLY A 362 -4.00 11.23 17.05
N VAL A 363 -2.97 10.49 16.62
CA VAL A 363 -1.66 11.07 16.26
C VAL A 363 -1.78 12.00 15.06
N VAL A 364 -2.47 11.58 13.99
CA VAL A 364 -2.64 12.40 12.79
C VAL A 364 -3.49 13.64 13.10
N GLU A 365 -4.55 13.49 13.88
CA GLU A 365 -5.40 14.59 14.36
C GLU A 365 -4.60 15.62 15.16
N ALA A 366 -3.87 15.17 16.19
CA ALA A 366 -3.06 16.03 17.03
C ALA A 366 -1.90 16.70 16.29
N TRP A 367 -1.34 16.04 15.26
CA TRP A 367 -0.35 16.66 14.38
C TRP A 367 -0.96 17.82 13.59
N MET A 368 -2.13 17.62 12.96
CA MET A 368 -2.80 18.68 12.21
C MET A 368 -3.17 19.87 13.09
N GLU A 369 -3.62 19.61 14.32
CA GLU A 369 -3.90 20.65 15.32
C GLU A 369 -2.64 21.42 15.70
N LYS A 370 -1.55 20.72 16.02
CA LYS A 370 -0.25 21.33 16.33
C LYS A 370 0.28 22.17 15.15
N LYS A 371 0.06 21.72 13.91
CA LYS A 371 0.47 22.45 12.70
C LYS A 371 -0.42 23.67 12.40
N GLY A 372 -1.62 23.73 12.99
CA GLY A 372 -2.58 24.80 12.78
C GLY A 372 -3.33 24.71 11.44
N LEU A 373 -3.54 23.49 10.93
CA LEU A 373 -4.22 23.30 9.64
C LEU A 373 -5.67 23.78 9.70
N GLY A 374 -6.08 24.53 8.67
CA GLY A 374 -7.47 24.97 8.51
C GLY A 374 -8.41 23.81 8.17
N GLU A 375 -9.72 24.04 8.24
CA GLU A 375 -10.75 23.00 7.99
C GLU A 375 -10.55 22.29 6.64
N ARG A 376 -10.36 23.05 5.55
CA ARG A 376 -10.13 22.50 4.21
C ARG A 376 -8.87 21.64 4.12
N GLU A 377 -7.78 22.04 4.77
CA GLU A 377 -6.53 21.27 4.76
C GLU A 377 -6.68 19.96 5.55
N ARG A 378 -7.41 19.99 6.66
CA ARG A 378 -7.75 18.79 7.43
C ARG A 378 -8.63 17.84 6.63
N GLU A 379 -9.62 18.36 5.91
CA GLU A 379 -10.45 17.55 5.00
C GLU A 379 -9.64 16.91 3.87
N GLN A 380 -8.63 17.60 3.33
CA GLN A 380 -7.70 17.01 2.37
C GLN A 380 -6.96 15.82 2.96
N VAL A 381 -6.43 15.94 4.18
CA VAL A 381 -5.74 14.82 4.86
C VAL A 381 -6.69 13.66 5.16
N TRP A 382 -7.90 13.93 5.64
CA TRP A 382 -8.86 12.89 6.00
C TRP A 382 -9.52 12.19 4.82
N CYS A 383 -9.74 12.87 3.70
CA CYS A 383 -10.50 12.33 2.57
C CYS A 383 -10.05 12.86 1.20
N GLY A 384 -9.90 14.18 1.06
CA GLY A 384 -9.76 14.83 -0.25
C GLY A 384 -8.56 14.36 -1.07
N ALA A 385 -7.38 14.24 -0.46
CA ALA A 385 -6.17 13.80 -1.14
C ALA A 385 -6.29 12.33 -1.59
N GLY A 386 -6.87 11.47 -0.75
CA GLY A 386 -7.12 10.06 -1.10
C GLY A 386 -8.15 9.91 -2.21
N ALA A 387 -9.25 10.65 -2.13
CA ALA A 387 -10.28 10.66 -3.17
C ALA A 387 -9.73 11.14 -4.51
N LYS A 388 -8.89 12.18 -4.52
CA LYS A 388 -8.23 12.69 -5.73
C LYS A 388 -7.19 11.71 -6.28
N ALA A 389 -6.36 11.12 -5.42
CA ALA A 389 -5.38 10.12 -5.81
C ALA A 389 -6.07 8.94 -6.51
N TYR A 390 -7.07 8.35 -5.84
CA TYR A 390 -7.77 7.15 -6.29
C TYR A 390 -9.01 7.40 -7.17
N GLY A 391 -9.25 8.65 -7.59
CA GLY A 391 -10.31 8.96 -8.56
C GLY A 391 -11.71 8.65 -8.04
N LEU A 392 -11.89 8.71 -6.73
CA LEU A 392 -13.15 8.38 -6.05
C LEU A 392 -14.09 9.59 -6.08
N LYS A 393 -15.10 9.54 -6.95
CA LYS A 393 -16.06 10.63 -7.15
C LYS A 393 -17.06 10.72 -6.00
N GLY A 394 -17.53 11.95 -5.73
CA GLY A 394 -18.64 12.20 -4.81
C GLY A 394 -18.30 12.09 -3.32
N LEU A 395 -17.07 11.71 -2.95
CA LEU A 395 -16.62 11.68 -1.55
C LEU A 395 -16.17 13.05 -1.04
N PHE A 396 -15.65 13.89 -1.93
CA PHE A 396 -15.10 15.19 -1.60
C PHE A 396 -15.51 16.21 -2.67
N LYS A 397 -16.11 17.32 -2.24
CA LYS A 397 -16.39 18.48 -3.11
C LYS A 397 -15.26 19.48 -2.85
N GLY A 398 -14.25 19.44 -3.73
CA GLY A 398 -13.08 20.32 -3.66
C GLY A 398 -13.42 21.80 -3.83
#